data_AF-A0A938QPY1-F1
#
_entry.id   AF-A0A938QPY1-F1
#
_cell.length_a   1.000
_cell.length_b   1.000
_cell.length_c   1.000
_cell.angle_alpha   90.00
_cell.angle_beta   90.00
_cell.angle_gamma   90.00
#
_symmetry.space_group_name_H-M   'P 1'
#
loop_
_entity.id
_entity.type
_entity.pdbx_description
1 polymer ?
#
loop_
_entity_poly.entity_id
_entity_poly.type
_entity_poly.pdbx_seq_one_letter_code
_entity_poly.pdbx_strand_id
1 'polypeptide(L)'
;MSPLPAPRAGLHALVQCPSTAPAPAVGTPSPAPTPKPSPPRSAYRLDWAALLKRVFAGSVMGCSRCDGPMKVIATIEEPTVVKGILTQRGLPAEPLPAVNAQAPPTTVKMFNDP
;
A
#
# COMPACT_ATOMS: atom_id res chain seq x y z
N MET A 1 51.83 -33.35 -2.26
CA MET A 1 50.36 -33.28 -2.39
C MET A 1 49.94 -31.83 -2.38
N SER A 2 49.11 -31.43 -3.36
CA SER A 2 48.66 -30.07 -3.64
C SER A 2 47.75 -29.46 -2.54
N PRO A 3 47.68 -28.12 -2.40
CA PRO A 3 46.76 -27.45 -1.48
C PRO A 3 45.48 -26.88 -2.14
N LEU A 4 44.45 -26.71 -1.28
CA LEU A 4 43.28 -25.77 -1.33
C LEU A 4 42.11 -26.08 -2.30
N PRO A 5 40.83 -25.73 -1.97
CA PRO A 5 40.43 -24.38 -1.55
C PRO A 5 39.33 -24.21 -0.46
N ALA A 6 39.32 -23.01 0.12
CA ALA A 6 38.25 -22.44 0.94
C ALA A 6 36.93 -22.27 0.17
N PRO A 7 35.75 -22.35 0.82
CA PRO A 7 34.51 -21.95 0.19
C PRO A 7 34.42 -20.42 0.07
N ARG A 8 34.28 -19.98 -1.18
CA ARG A 8 34.04 -18.61 -1.61
C ARG A 8 32.60 -18.19 -1.28
N ALA A 9 32.48 -16.93 -0.88
CA ALA A 9 31.50 -15.95 -1.33
C ALA A 9 30.10 -16.41 -1.78
N GLY A 10 29.09 -15.73 -1.21
CA GLY A 10 28.11 -15.02 -2.04
C GLY A 10 26.67 -15.45 -1.88
N LEU A 11 25.90 -14.74 -1.04
CA LEU A 11 24.44 -14.66 -1.14
C LEU A 11 23.93 -13.27 -0.69
N HIS A 12 24.52 -12.18 -1.20
CA HIS A 12 23.75 -10.94 -1.38
C HIS A 12 23.02 -11.07 -2.73
N ALA A 13 21.98 -11.89 -2.74
CA ALA A 13 21.08 -12.00 -3.87
C ALA A 13 20.46 -10.62 -4.13
N LEU A 14 20.70 -10.14 -5.35
CA LEU A 14 20.31 -8.84 -5.89
C LEU A 14 18.85 -8.50 -5.51
N VAL A 15 18.66 -7.37 -4.83
CA VAL A 15 17.43 -6.60 -5.03
C VAL A 15 17.52 -6.03 -6.43
N GLN A 16 17.15 -6.85 -7.41
CA GLN A 16 16.99 -6.42 -8.78
C GLN A 16 15.57 -5.85 -8.89
N CYS A 17 15.46 -4.53 -8.98
CA CYS A 17 14.29 -3.91 -9.59
C CYS A 17 14.35 -4.19 -11.09
N PRO A 18 13.38 -4.90 -11.71
CA PRO A 18 13.30 -4.90 -13.15
C PRO A 18 12.70 -3.57 -13.61
N SER A 19 13.57 -2.61 -13.95
CA SER A 19 13.23 -1.52 -14.85
C SER A 19 13.44 -1.99 -16.29
N THR A 20 12.38 -1.81 -17.08
CA THR A 20 12.33 -1.80 -18.55
C THR A 20 12.28 -3.16 -19.26
N ALA A 21 11.08 -3.70 -19.43
CA ALA A 21 10.77 -4.62 -20.51
C ALA A 21 10.33 -3.81 -21.75
N PRO A 22 10.85 -4.06 -22.97
CA PRO A 22 10.29 -3.50 -24.20
C PRO A 22 8.94 -4.17 -24.50
N ALA A 23 8.00 -3.35 -24.98
CA ALA A 23 6.61 -3.72 -25.25
C ALA A 23 6.50 -4.92 -26.22
N PRO A 24 5.71 -5.96 -25.91
CA PRO A 24 5.29 -6.92 -26.92
C PRO A 24 4.28 -6.29 -27.87
N ALA A 25 4.40 -6.68 -29.13
CA ALA A 25 3.66 -6.19 -30.28
C ALA A 25 2.14 -6.16 -30.07
N VAL A 26 1.54 -5.14 -30.69
CA VAL A 26 0.11 -4.86 -30.81
C VAL A 26 -0.67 -6.12 -31.16
N GLY A 27 -1.32 -6.72 -30.16
CA GLY A 27 -2.50 -7.55 -30.35
C GLY A 27 -3.67 -6.63 -30.66
N THR A 28 -4.39 -6.94 -31.73
CA THR A 28 -5.65 -6.32 -32.17
C THR A 28 -6.52 -5.89 -30.98
N PRO A 29 -6.92 -4.61 -30.87
CA PRO A 29 -7.84 -4.21 -29.82
C PRO A 29 -9.21 -4.85 -30.08
N SER A 30 -9.55 -5.85 -29.27
CA SER A 30 -10.94 -6.24 -29.03
C SER A 30 -11.70 -4.98 -28.61
N PRO A 31 -12.85 -4.64 -29.25
CA PRO A 31 -13.58 -3.43 -28.91
C PRO A 31 -14.03 -3.50 -27.45
N ALA A 32 -13.32 -2.77 -26.59
CA ALA A 32 -13.71 -2.59 -25.21
C ALA A 32 -15.11 -1.97 -25.19
N PRO A 33 -16.03 -2.45 -24.33
CA PRO A 33 -17.30 -1.76 -24.12
C PRO A 33 -16.99 -0.33 -23.68
N THR A 34 -17.52 0.64 -24.43
CA THR A 34 -17.38 2.05 -24.11
C THR A 34 -17.87 2.29 -22.67
N PRO A 35 -17.05 2.91 -21.80
CA PRO A 35 -17.51 3.25 -20.47
C PRO A 35 -18.65 4.26 -20.63
N LYS A 36 -19.86 3.86 -20.19
CA LYS A 36 -21.01 4.77 -20.09
C LYS A 36 -20.58 6.00 -19.26
N PRO A 37 -20.97 7.23 -19.64
CA PRO A 37 -20.66 8.42 -18.87
C PRO A 37 -21.21 8.23 -17.45
N SER A 38 -20.30 8.10 -16.47
CA SER A 38 -20.70 8.12 -15.07
C SER A 38 -21.19 9.53 -14.73
N PRO A 39 -22.25 9.69 -13.94
CA PRO A 39 -22.71 11.00 -13.49
C PRO A 39 -21.55 11.77 -12.83
N PRO A 40 -21.55 13.12 -12.92
CA PRO A 40 -20.50 13.93 -12.32
C PRO A 40 -20.37 13.57 -10.84
N ARG A 41 -19.18 13.11 -10.44
CA ARG A 41 -18.89 12.83 -9.03
C ARG A 41 -19.11 14.11 -8.25
N SER A 42 -19.88 14.06 -7.16
CA SER A 42 -20.07 15.24 -6.32
C SER A 42 -18.71 15.75 -5.85
N ALA A 43 -18.56 17.07 -5.70
CA ALA A 43 -17.31 17.70 -5.23
C ALA A 43 -16.81 17.14 -3.87
N TYR A 44 -17.67 16.45 -3.13
CA TYR A 44 -17.39 15.82 -1.84
C TYR A 44 -16.93 14.36 -1.91
N ARG A 45 -17.02 13.69 -3.07
CA ARG A 45 -16.60 12.29 -3.23
C ARG A 45 -15.12 12.25 -3.62
N LEU A 46 -14.26 12.12 -2.61
CA LEU A 46 -12.83 11.85 -2.80
C LEU A 46 -12.63 10.42 -3.29
N ASP A 47 -11.61 10.23 -4.15
CA ASP A 47 -11.11 8.88 -4.43
C ASP A 47 -10.51 8.28 -3.16
N TRP A 48 -10.53 6.94 -3.06
CA TRP A 48 -10.11 6.22 -1.86
C TRP A 48 -8.69 6.58 -1.43
N ALA A 49 -7.76 6.73 -2.40
CA ALA A 49 -6.40 7.17 -2.12
C ALA A 49 -6.32 8.60 -1.58
N ALA A 50 -7.17 9.51 -2.06
CA ALA A 50 -7.22 10.90 -1.57
C ALA A 50 -7.80 10.97 -0.15
N LEU A 51 -8.79 10.13 0.17
CA LEU A 51 -9.34 10.02 1.52
C LEU A 51 -8.31 9.49 2.51
N LEU A 52 -7.55 8.45 2.16
CA LEU A 52 -6.49 7.92 3.00
C LEU A 52 -5.39 8.95 3.29
N LYS A 53 -4.96 9.71 2.27
CA LYS A 53 -3.99 10.80 2.45
C LYS A 53 -4.47 11.85 3.45
N ARG A 54 -5.76 12.18 3.42
CA ARG A 54 -6.37 13.15 4.34
C ARG A 54 -6.39 12.65 5.79
N VAL A 55 -6.66 11.36 6.01
CA VAL A 55 -6.79 10.77 7.35
C VAL A 55 -5.43 10.50 7.99
N PHE A 56 -4.47 9.96 7.21
CA PHE A 56 -3.18 9.51 7.73
C PHE A 56 -2.04 10.52 7.55
N ALA A 57 -2.32 11.71 7.01
CA ALA A 57 -1.36 12.78 6.73
C ALA A 57 -0.12 12.36 5.87
N GLY A 58 -0.14 11.15 5.29
CA GLY A 58 0.96 10.57 4.52
C GLY A 58 0.48 9.77 3.31
N SER A 59 1.37 9.53 2.35
CA SER A 59 1.07 8.71 1.18
C SER A 59 1.10 7.23 1.54
N VAL A 60 -0.06 6.65 1.89
CA VAL A 60 -0.22 5.21 2.15
C VAL A 60 0.16 4.35 0.93
N MET A 61 0.21 4.93 -0.26
CA MET A 61 0.58 4.26 -1.51
C MET A 61 2.02 4.55 -1.96
N GLY A 62 2.87 5.08 -1.07
CA GLY A 62 4.31 5.27 -1.31
C GLY A 62 5.15 4.37 -0.40
N CYS A 63 6.23 3.80 -0.94
CA CYS A 63 7.15 3.00 -0.14
C CYS A 63 7.99 3.87 0.79
N SER A 64 7.97 3.63 2.10
CA SER A 64 8.80 4.37 3.07
C SER A 64 10.30 4.12 2.95
N ARG A 65 10.73 3.11 2.18
CA ARG A 65 12.15 2.78 1.98
C ARG A 65 12.74 3.33 0.70
N CYS A 66 11.92 3.55 -0.33
CA CYS A 66 12.41 3.91 -1.67
C CYS A 66 11.52 4.88 -2.45
N ASP A 67 10.45 5.39 -1.83
CA ASP A 67 9.51 6.37 -2.40
C ASP A 67 8.79 5.92 -3.70
N GLY A 68 8.93 4.64 -4.07
CA GLY A 68 8.25 4.06 -5.22
C GLY A 68 6.74 3.89 -4.99
N PRO A 69 5.94 3.83 -6.09
CA PRO A 69 4.50 3.59 -6.01
C PRO A 69 4.20 2.18 -5.50
N MET A 70 3.27 2.07 -4.55
CA MET A 70 2.73 0.81 -4.05
C MET A 70 1.33 0.55 -4.61
N LYS A 71 0.92 -0.73 -4.65
CA LYS A 71 -0.41 -1.17 -5.04
C LYS A 71 -0.94 -2.18 -4.01
N VAL A 72 -2.22 -2.08 -3.66
CA VAL A 72 -2.91 -3.11 -2.87
C VAL A 72 -3.09 -4.35 -3.74
N ILE A 73 -2.55 -5.49 -3.29
CA ILE A 73 -2.57 -6.75 -4.04
C ILE A 73 -3.61 -7.74 -3.51
N ALA A 74 -3.92 -7.69 -2.22
CA ALA A 74 -4.87 -8.56 -1.56
C ALA A 74 -5.30 -7.94 -0.22
N THR A 75 -6.48 -8.35 0.26
CA THR A 75 -6.97 -8.13 1.62
C THR A 75 -7.00 -9.48 2.32
N ILE A 76 -6.51 -9.55 3.56
CA ILE A 76 -6.49 -10.78 4.37
C ILE A 76 -7.59 -10.64 5.43
N GLU A 77 -8.61 -11.48 5.37
CA GLU A 77 -9.77 -11.44 6.28
C GLU A 77 -9.72 -12.53 7.35
N GLU A 78 -8.96 -13.60 7.12
CA GLU A 78 -8.86 -14.73 8.04
C GLU A 78 -8.11 -14.33 9.33
N PRO A 79 -8.75 -14.35 10.51
CA PRO A 79 -8.18 -13.80 11.74
C PRO A 79 -6.93 -14.56 12.20
N THR A 80 -6.88 -15.87 11.99
CA THR A 80 -5.72 -16.70 12.35
C THR A 80 -4.47 -16.29 11.57
N VAL A 81 -4.63 -16.03 10.26
CA VAL A 81 -3.56 -15.57 9.38
C VAL A 81 -3.10 -14.16 9.75
N VAL A 82 -4.04 -13.25 9.99
CA VAL A 82 -3.73 -11.87 10.42
C VAL A 82 -2.93 -11.88 11.72
N LYS A 83 -3.38 -12.63 12.73
CA LYS A 83 -2.68 -12.75 14.02
C LYS A 83 -1.28 -13.34 13.88
N GLY A 84 -1.12 -14.37 13.05
CA GLY A 84 0.20 -14.96 12.75
C GLY A 84 1.18 -13.96 12.16
N ILE A 85 0.75 -13.20 11.14
CA ILE A 85 1.58 -12.18 10.49
C ILE A 85 1.97 -11.07 11.47
N LEU A 86 1.00 -10.53 12.23
CA LEU A 86 1.26 -9.45 13.18
C LEU A 86 2.22 -9.88 14.28
N THR A 87 2.04 -11.09 14.83
CA THR A 87 2.92 -11.64 15.87
C THR A 87 4.35 -11.81 15.36
N GLN A 88 4.53 -12.33 14.14
CA GLN A 88 5.84 -12.49 13.53
C GLN A 88 6.55 -11.14 13.32
N ARG A 89 5.80 -10.05 13.11
CA ARG A 89 6.32 -8.68 12.97
C ARG A 89 6.49 -7.96 14.31
N GLY A 90 6.15 -8.60 15.44
CA GLY A 90 6.19 -7.98 16.76
C GLY A 90 5.16 -6.86 16.94
N LEU A 91 4.07 -6.88 16.16
CA LEU A 91 2.98 -5.91 16.25
C LEU A 91 1.85 -6.43 17.14
N PRO A 92 1.05 -5.55 17.78
CA PRO A 92 -0.13 -5.95 18.52
C PRO A 92 -1.10 -6.73 17.62
N ALA A 93 -1.36 -7.99 17.97
CA ALA A 93 -2.22 -8.89 17.19
C ALA A 93 -3.68 -8.91 17.66
N GLU A 94 -3.95 -8.37 18.85
CA GLU A 94 -5.31 -8.28 19.38
C GLU A 94 -5.98 -6.99 18.89
N PRO A 95 -7.14 -7.06 18.24
CA PRO A 95 -7.87 -5.88 17.80
C PRO A 95 -8.27 -5.00 18.99
N LEU A 96 -8.29 -3.70 18.76
CA LEU A 96 -8.83 -2.78 19.74
C LEU A 96 -10.33 -3.06 19.93
N PRO A 97 -10.85 -2.89 21.17
CA PRO A 97 -12.28 -2.97 21.41
C PRO A 97 -13.04 -2.06 20.44
N ALA A 98 -14.13 -2.55 19.87
CA ALA A 98 -14.98 -1.73 19.04
C ALA A 98 -15.58 -0.60 19.89
N VAL A 99 -15.32 0.65 19.51
CA VAL A 99 -15.87 1.84 20.16
C VAL A 99 -16.73 2.59 19.17
N ASN A 100 -17.85 3.15 19.63
CA ASN A 100 -18.70 3.99 18.79
C ASN A 100 -17.95 5.26 18.37
N ALA A 101 -18.24 5.75 17.16
CA ALA A 101 -17.67 7.00 16.68
C ALA A 101 -18.01 8.13 17.66
N GLN A 102 -16.97 8.81 18.16
CA GLN A 102 -17.16 9.94 19.06
C GLN A 102 -17.64 11.15 18.26
N ALA A 103 -18.59 11.91 18.83
CA ALA A 103 -18.99 13.18 18.26
C ALA A 103 -17.75 14.10 18.16
N PRO A 104 -17.66 14.95 17.12
CA PRO A 104 -16.58 15.90 17.02
C PRO A 104 -16.49 16.72 18.30
N PRO A 105 -15.28 17.03 18.81
CA PRO A 105 -15.13 17.84 20.01
C PRO A 105 -15.82 19.20 19.78
N THR A 106 -16.75 19.56 20.67
CA THR A 106 -17.57 20.79 20.55
C THR A 106 -16.73 22.06 20.64
N THR A 107 -15.52 21.96 21.20
CA THR A 107 -14.56 23.05 21.23
C THR A 107 -13.73 23.03 19.95
N VAL A 108 -14.26 23.65 18.90
CA VAL A 108 -13.41 24.14 17.81
C VAL A 108 -12.64 25.33 18.38
N LYS A 109 -11.54 25.11 19.10
CA LYS A 109 -10.48 26.12 19.15
C LYS A 109 -9.99 26.20 17.72
N MET A 110 -10.47 27.20 16.98
CA MET A 110 -9.96 27.51 15.65
C MET A 110 -8.43 27.53 15.76
N PHE A 111 -7.79 26.61 15.06
CA PHE A 111 -6.35 26.56 14.86
C PHE A 111 -5.99 27.76 13.96
N ASN A 112 -6.08 28.97 14.49
CA ASN A 112 -5.64 30.22 13.88
C ASN A 112 -5.60 31.30 14.97
N ASP A 113 -4.48 31.36 15.69
CA ASP A 113 -3.98 32.58 16.33
C ASP A 113 -2.65 32.90 15.60
N PRO A 114 -2.40 34.17 15.20
CA PRO A 114 -1.41 34.57 14.19
C PRO A 114 0.06 34.29 14.51
#